data_AF-A0A4P9VTF4-F1
#
_entry.id   AF-A0A4P9VTF4-F1
#
_cell.length_a   1.000
_cell.length_b   1.000
_cell.length_c   1.000
_cell.angle_alpha   90.00
_cell.angle_beta   90.00
_cell.angle_gamma   90.00
#
_symmetry.space_group_name_H-M   'P 1'
#
loop_
_entity.id
_entity.type
_entity.pdbx_description
1 polymer ?
#
loop_
_entity_poly.entity_id
_entity_poly.type
_entity_poly.pdbx_seq_one_letter_code
_entity_poly.pdbx_strand_id
1 'polypeptide(L)' 'MGGFPTLRMAVRKAGPVVTDNSNFIVDADFGEIADPVALERNLIACPGIVETGLFCGMVACAYFGNADGSVSKR' A
#
# COMPACT_ATOMS: atom_id res chain seq x y z
N MET A 1 -8.48 -10.45 7.64
CA MET A 1 -7.42 -10.00 6.70
C MET A 1 -7.48 -10.78 5.37
N GLY A 2 -8.50 -11.57 5.05
CA GLY A 2 -9.62 -11.13 4.20
C GLY A 2 -9.29 -10.85 2.72
N GLY A 3 -8.00 -10.63 2.39
CA GLY A 3 -7.57 -10.17 1.09
C GLY A 3 -6.96 -11.26 0.21
N PHE A 4 -6.74 -10.89 -1.06
CA PHE A 4 -6.23 -11.75 -2.12
C PHE A 4 -4.79 -11.34 -2.47
N PRO A 5 -3.75 -11.93 -1.84
CA PRO A 5 -2.37 -11.56 -2.07
C PRO A 5 -1.85 -12.13 -3.39
N THR A 6 -1.20 -11.28 -4.18
CA THR A 6 -0.49 -11.64 -5.40
C THR A 6 0.95 -11.11 -5.33
N LEU A 7 1.93 -11.97 -5.60
CA LEU A 7 3.32 -11.55 -5.70
C LEU A 7 3.50 -10.67 -6.94
N ARG A 8 4.02 -9.44 -6.76
CA ARG A 8 4.19 -8.52 -7.87
C ARG A 8 5.30 -9.00 -8.80
N MET A 9 4.94 -9.34 -10.04
CA MET A 9 5.90 -9.76 -11.07
C MET A 9 6.52 -8.57 -11.80
N ALA A 10 7.82 -8.65 -12.07
CA ALA A 10 8.52 -7.59 -12.77
C ALA A 10 8.25 -7.63 -14.28
N VAL A 11 8.22 -6.46 -14.93
CA VAL A 11 8.03 -6.34 -16.38
C VAL A 11 9.35 -6.36 -17.14
N ARG A 12 10.42 -5.80 -16.57
CA ARG A 12 11.73 -5.59 -17.23
C ARG A 12 12.83 -6.55 -16.73
N LYS A 13 12.47 -7.57 -15.96
CA LYS A 13 13.34 -8.69 -15.56
C LYS A 13 12.49 -9.93 -15.30
N ALA A 14 13.10 -11.11 -15.34
CA ALA A 14 12.43 -12.33 -14.91
C ALA A 14 12.24 -12.35 -13.37
N GLY A 15 11.13 -12.92 -12.92
CA GLY A 15 10.81 -13.06 -11.50
C GLY A 15 10.10 -11.85 -10.88
N PRO A 16 10.00 -11.81 -9.54
CA PRO A 16 9.26 -10.78 -8.83
C PRO A 16 9.97 -9.43 -8.85
N VAL A 17 9.21 -8.36 -8.60
CA VAL A 17 9.77 -7.06 -8.24
C VAL A 17 10.56 -7.20 -6.94
N VAL A 18 11.73 -6.58 -6.91
CA VAL A 18 12.58 -6.49 -5.73
C VAL A 18 12.75 -5.01 -5.44
N THR A 19 12.41 -4.57 -4.23
CA THR A 19 12.57 -3.19 -3.78
C THR A 19 14.05 -2.84 -3.63
N ASP A 20 14.40 -1.57 -3.52
CA ASP A 20 15.76 -1.12 -3.22
C ASP A 20 16.31 -1.71 -1.90
N ASN A 21 15.42 -2.00 -0.93
CA ASN A 21 15.76 -2.67 0.33
C ASN A 21 15.82 -4.21 0.21
N SER A 22 15.92 -4.74 -1.01
CA SER A 22 16.01 -6.18 -1.32
C SER A 22 14.83 -7.05 -0.90
N ASN A 23 13.64 -6.47 -0.65
CA ASN A 23 12.42 -7.20 -0.31
C ASN A 23 11.52 -7.44 -1.54
N PHE A 24 10.56 -8.36 -1.41
CA PHE A 24 9.47 -8.53 -2.38
C PHE A 24 8.29 -7.62 -2.07
N ILE A 25 7.46 -7.38 -3.10
CA ILE A 25 6.20 -6.65 -2.96
C ILE A 25 5.04 -7.63 -3.18
N VAL A 26 4.09 -7.64 -2.24
CA VAL A 26 2.82 -8.35 -2.38
C VAL A 26 1.71 -7.32 -2.55
N ASP A 27 0.97 -7.44 -3.65
CA ASP A 27 -0.26 -6.69 -3.90
C ASP A 27 -1.42 -7.47 -3.29
N ALA A 28 -2.05 -6.93 -2.26
CA ALA A 28 -3.14 -7.60 -1.56
C ALA A 28 -4.43 -6.77 -1.64
N ASP A 29 -5.43 -7.28 -2.36
CA ASP A 29 -6.74 -6.66 -2.47
C ASP A 29 -7.63 -7.09 -1.30
N PHE A 30 -8.08 -6.14 -0.48
CA PHE A 30 -8.98 -6.36 0.66
C PHE A 30 -10.42 -5.88 0.37
N GLY A 31 -10.70 -5.40 -0.84
CA GLY A 31 -11.92 -4.63 -1.14
C GLY A 31 -11.95 -3.31 -0.38
N GLU A 32 -13.14 -2.89 0.04
CA GLU A 32 -13.29 -1.72 0.90
C GLU A 32 -12.75 -2.01 2.31
N ILE A 33 -11.83 -1.17 2.78
CA ILE A 33 -11.19 -1.34 4.08
C ILE A 33 -11.94 -0.50 5.12
N ALA A 34 -12.77 -1.17 5.92
CA ALA A 34 -13.59 -0.51 6.94
C ALA A 34 -12.75 0.10 8.10
N ASP A 35 -11.67 -0.56 8.49
CA ASP A 35 -10.75 -0.09 9.54
C ASP A 35 -9.28 -0.25 9.08
N PRO A 36 -8.71 0.78 8.43
CA PRO A 36 -7.36 0.70 7.90
C PRO A 36 -6.29 0.68 9.00
N VAL A 37 -6.53 1.31 10.16
CA VAL A 37 -5.59 1.32 11.29
C VAL A 37 -5.47 -0.08 11.89
N ALA A 38 -6.60 -0.76 12.11
CA ALA A 38 -6.58 -2.13 12.60
C ALA A 38 -5.94 -3.09 11.59
N LEU A 39 -6.21 -2.90 10.29
CA LEU A 39 -5.61 -3.72 9.24
C LEU A 39 -4.09 -3.55 9.18
N GLU A 40 -3.59 -2.32 9.16
CA GLU A 40 -2.16 -1.97 9.19
C GLU A 40 -1.47 -2.62 10.40
N ARG A 41 -2.04 -2.45 11.61
CA ARG A 41 -1.50 -3.05 12.85
C ARG A 41 -1.43 -4.57 12.78
N ASN A 42 -2.43 -5.21 12.19
CA ASN A 42 -2.46 -6.67 12.06
C ASN A 42 -1.45 -7.16 11.01
N LEU A 43 -1.25 -6.42 9.91
CA LEU A 43 -0.27 -6.74 8.88
C LEU A 43 1.15 -6.62 9.42
N ILE A 44 1.50 -5.51 10.04
CA ILE A 44 2.87 -5.29 10.55
C ILE A 44 3.24 -6.24 11.68
N ALA A 45 2.26 -6.77 12.42
CA ALA A 45 2.48 -7.80 13.44
C ALA A 45 2.84 -9.18 12.84
N CYS A 46 2.66 -9.40 11.53
CA CYS A 46 2.97 -10.66 10.87
C CYS A 46 4.47 -10.76 10.54
N PRO A 47 5.19 -11.77 11.06
CA PRO A 47 6.61 -11.95 10.74
C PRO A 47 6.87 -12.07 9.24
N GLY A 48 7.82 -11.30 8.74
CA GLY A 48 8.16 -11.25 7.31
C GLY A 48 7.49 -10.11 6.54
N ILE A 49 6.46 -9.47 7.10
CA ILE A 49 5.98 -8.18 6.60
C ILE A 49 6.91 -7.10 7.16
N VAL A 50 7.64 -6.44 6.25
CA VAL A 50 8.58 -5.37 6.62
C VAL A 50 7.84 -4.04 6.81
N GLU A 51 6.88 -3.75 5.93
CA GLU A 51 6.07 -2.54 5.96
C GLU A 51 4.77 -2.74 5.17
N THR A 52 3.80 -1.83 5.33
CA THR A 52 2.55 -1.83 4.57
C THR A 52 2.39 -0.58 3.70
N GLY A 53 1.46 -0.63 2.74
CA GLY A 53 1.07 0.53 1.95
C GLY A 53 -0.02 1.41 2.59
N LEU A 54 -0.38 1.16 3.84
CA LEU A 54 -1.35 1.96 4.59
C LEU A 54 -0.57 3.07 5.32
N PHE A 55 -1.07 4.30 5.26
CA PHE A 55 -0.42 5.48 5.86
C PHE A 55 -1.40 6.14 6.84
N CYS A 56 -1.77 5.41 7.88
CA CYS A 56 -2.83 5.83 8.79
C CYS A 56 -2.34 6.89 9.80
N GLY A 57 -3.15 7.91 10.08
CA GLY A 57 -2.92 8.85 11.19
C GLY A 57 -1.70 9.78 11.08
N MET A 58 -0.99 9.77 9.96
CA MET A 58 0.24 10.57 9.77
C MET A 58 0.12 11.71 8.76
N VAL A 59 -0.94 11.72 7.94
CA VAL A 59 -1.11 12.74 6.89
C VAL A 59 -1.74 14.00 7.50
N ALA A 60 -1.02 15.12 7.42
CA ALA A 60 -1.53 16.43 7.88
C ALA A 60 -2.38 17.16 6.83
N CYS A 61 -2.12 16.92 5.54
CA CYS A 61 -2.93 17.43 4.44
C CYS A 61 -2.70 16.66 3.14
N ALA A 62 -3.71 16.65 2.27
CA ALA A 62 -3.68 16.13 0.92
C ALA A 62 -4.11 17.23 -0.07
N TYR A 63 -3.35 17.39 -1.15
CA TYR A 63 -3.68 18.31 -2.26
C TYR A 63 -4.11 17.50 -3.48
N PHE A 64 -5.22 17.89 -4.10
CA PHE A 64 -5.80 17.24 -5.28
C PHE A 64 -5.83 18.22 -6.45
N GLY A 65 -5.17 17.87 -7.55
CA GLY A 65 -5.24 18.62 -8.81
C GLY A 65 -6.47 18.22 -9.60
N ASN A 66 -7.30 19.19 -9.95
CA ASN A 66 -8.54 19.00 -10.70
C ASN A 66 -8.34 19.23 -12.21
N ALA A 67 -9.23 18.67 -13.03
CA ALA A 67 -9.15 18.76 -14.50
C ALA A 67 -9.27 20.21 -15.04
N ASP A 68 -9.91 21.10 -14.28
CA ASP A 68 -10.04 22.53 -14.61
C ASP A 68 -8.81 23.37 -14.22
N GLY A 69 -7.77 22.74 -13.68
CA GLY A 69 -6.54 23.39 -13.22
C GLY A 69 -6.61 23.92 -11.79
N SER A 70 -7.74 23.79 -11.10
CA SER A 70 -7.84 24.15 -9.68
C SER A 70 -7.18 23.11 -8.77
N VAL A 71 -6.86 23.52 -7.53
CA VAL A 71 -6.32 22.64 -6.49
C VAL A 71 -7.25 22.64 -5.28
N SER A 72 -7.68 21.46 -4.85
CA SER A 72 -8.41 21.30 -3.58
C SER A 72 -7.50 20.71 -2.50
N LYS A 73 -7.76 21.07 -1.25
CA LYS A 73 -6.99 20.61 -0.08
C LYS A 73 -7.93 19.90 0.89
N ARG A 74 -7.48 18.78 1.47
CA ARG A 74 -8.11 18.09 2.60
C ARG A 74 -7.11 17.84 3.70
#